data_AF-A0A6B1BQN6-F1
#
_entry.id   AF-A0A6B1BQN6-F1
#
_cell.length_a   1.000
_cell.length_b   1.000
_cell.length_c   1.000
_cell.angle_alpha   90.00
_cell.angle_beta   90.00
_cell.angle_gamma   90.00
#
_symmetry.space_group_name_H-M   'P 1'
#
loop_
_entity.id
_entity.type
_entity.pdbx_description
1 polymer ?
#
loop_
_entity_poly.entity_id
_entity_poly.type
_entity_poly.pdbx_seq_one_letter_code
_entity_poly.pdbx_strand_id
1 'polypeptide(L)'
;MPPPKTPKRDLRYILIFFTCCIALSCSVAHAQPIPQSGTHLIPRQTTPYRPATKISFSTPFRIGDTLTLPAYSFQLVGGGKYHTTTTCRYVGSHCYIFVEDDMWNTPRVTQTGIESLALAFDKSTARHPDRGIYETVTDLFGDPPDVDADPRILILVLDVLDSPITGITFVGYIDTDNEAPPVSREIIYIDARPLDIGSNLARATLAHEFQHLIHWKADFDEAKWLDEGCSEYAELACGYKDTTAAATENFLSLAVNTDLTYWEDQFFDFDQAYLYMTYFAQRYGEGALRKLIADPDSSIASIDNVLQSLDAPERFEHLFGQWAAAMYLDGEGDLGYRAIDLHLAKREILTIPTNNLTRRATRWGIDYLALGETPGLAFTIQSTGDNDLLVTLIADGEHPFAAPIPISASQRKRIHTSGNIARTLAITSTSGTTIGYTLSVSELASGPATSDFDGDGEIGFSDFLAFASAFGKTAGDVGFDPTFDLDGDLRVTFSDFLIFVQNFGADL
;
A
#
# COMPACT_ATOMS: atom_id res chain seq x y z
N MET A 1 28.33 -29.32 43.09
CA MET A 1 27.60 -28.85 41.89
C MET A 1 26.52 -27.88 42.35
N PRO A 2 26.49 -26.63 41.85
CA PRO A 2 25.43 -25.69 42.20
C PRO A 2 24.14 -26.02 41.42
N PRO A 3 22.95 -25.62 41.90
CA PRO A 3 21.67 -25.87 41.24
C PRO A 3 21.50 -24.98 39.99
N PRO A 4 20.65 -25.38 39.01
CA PRO A 4 20.48 -24.63 37.78
C PRO A 4 19.74 -23.31 38.04
N LYS A 5 20.23 -22.24 37.39
CA LYS A 5 19.60 -20.91 37.41
C LYS A 5 18.31 -20.96 36.58
N THR A 6 17.21 -20.52 37.17
CA THR A 6 15.96 -20.20 36.46
C THR A 6 16.18 -19.01 35.51
N PRO A 7 15.63 -19.03 34.28
CA PRO A 7 15.73 -17.89 33.38
C PRO A 7 14.87 -16.74 33.90
N LYS A 8 15.45 -15.54 34.00
CA LYS A 8 14.72 -14.30 34.25
C LYS A 8 13.79 -14.05 33.05
N ARG A 9 12.48 -14.10 33.28
CA ARG A 9 11.48 -13.62 32.31
C ARG A 9 11.68 -12.12 32.12
N ASP A 10 11.96 -11.72 30.89
CA ASP A 10 12.19 -10.33 30.51
C ASP A 10 10.83 -9.60 30.46
N LEU A 11 10.57 -8.73 31.44
CA LEU A 11 9.29 -8.03 31.62
C LEU A 11 8.98 -7.00 30.51
N ARG A 12 9.92 -6.76 29.59
CA ARG A 12 9.83 -5.71 28.56
C ARG A 12 8.88 -6.08 27.40
N TYR A 13 8.66 -7.37 27.13
CA TYR A 13 7.70 -7.81 26.12
C TYR A 13 6.24 -7.79 26.60
N ILE A 14 6.02 -7.87 27.91
CA ILE A 14 4.68 -7.83 28.51
C ILE A 14 4.11 -6.40 28.46
N LEU A 15 4.96 -5.37 28.51
CA LEU A 15 4.50 -3.98 28.51
C LEU A 15 4.07 -3.48 27.12
N ILE A 16 4.68 -3.98 26.04
CA ILE A 16 4.26 -3.66 24.66
C ILE A 16 2.89 -4.28 24.37
N PHE A 17 2.67 -5.55 24.78
CA PHE A 17 1.35 -6.19 24.69
C PHE A 17 0.27 -5.48 25.54
N PHE A 18 0.62 -4.98 26.73
CA PHE A 18 -0.35 -4.31 27.60
C PHE A 18 -0.73 -2.90 27.13
N THR A 19 0.17 -2.20 26.42
CA THR A 19 -0.10 -0.82 25.96
C THR A 19 -1.02 -0.82 24.74
N CYS A 20 -0.95 -1.82 23.86
CA CYS A 20 -1.98 -2.05 22.83
C CYS A 20 -3.35 -2.40 23.43
N CYS A 21 -3.39 -3.19 24.51
CA CYS A 21 -4.66 -3.54 25.16
C CYS A 21 -5.37 -2.37 25.86
N ILE A 22 -4.65 -1.34 26.31
CA ILE A 22 -5.25 -0.21 27.05
C ILE A 22 -5.84 0.85 26.10
N ALA A 23 -5.32 1.01 24.88
CA ALA A 23 -5.94 1.87 23.87
C ALA A 23 -7.29 1.32 23.34
N LEU A 24 -7.58 0.03 23.53
CA LEU A 24 -8.85 -0.62 23.20
C LEU A 24 -9.93 -0.53 24.29
N SER A 25 -9.70 0.23 25.37
CA SER A 25 -10.63 0.29 26.51
C SER A 25 -11.58 1.51 26.53
N CYS A 26 -11.62 2.31 25.46
CA CYS A 26 -12.64 3.34 25.25
C CYS A 26 -13.74 2.83 24.31
N SER A 27 -14.93 2.64 24.88
CA SER A 27 -16.19 2.19 24.27
C SER A 27 -16.21 0.74 23.78
N VAL A 28 -16.91 -0.10 24.55
CA VAL A 28 -17.51 -1.35 24.06
C VAL A 28 -18.72 -0.99 23.17
N ALA A 29 -18.48 -0.21 22.12
CA ALA A 29 -19.24 -0.37 20.90
C ALA A 29 -18.69 -1.64 20.26
N HIS A 30 -19.57 -2.49 19.72
CA HIS A 30 -19.13 -3.70 19.04
C HIS A 30 -18.19 -3.28 17.91
N ALA A 31 -16.87 -3.41 18.09
CA ALA A 31 -15.92 -3.32 17.00
C ALA A 31 -16.44 -4.33 15.96
N GLN A 32 -16.94 -3.82 14.84
CA GLN A 32 -17.30 -4.69 13.73
C GLN A 32 -16.02 -5.44 13.38
N PRO A 33 -16.03 -6.78 13.29
CA PRO A 33 -14.88 -7.52 12.79
C PRO A 33 -14.47 -6.87 11.46
N ILE A 34 -13.20 -6.53 11.32
CA ILE A 34 -12.69 -6.02 10.04
C ILE A 34 -12.88 -7.17 9.05
N PRO A 35 -13.67 -6.99 7.99
CA PRO A 35 -13.82 -7.99 6.94
C PRO A 35 -12.44 -8.35 6.40
N GLN A 36 -12.04 -9.62 6.44
CA GLN A 36 -10.76 -10.06 5.89
C GLN A 36 -10.97 -11.03 4.71
N SER A 37 -10.12 -10.89 3.69
CA SER A 37 -9.95 -11.89 2.65
C SER A 37 -9.32 -13.15 3.25
N GLY A 38 -9.85 -14.33 2.92
CA GLY A 38 -9.27 -15.63 3.30
C GLY A 38 -8.21 -16.13 2.32
N THR A 39 -8.02 -15.45 1.19
CA THR A 39 -7.28 -15.93 0.01
C THR A 39 -5.81 -16.25 0.28
N HIS A 40 -5.13 -15.48 1.13
CA HIS A 40 -3.72 -15.73 1.48
C HIS A 40 -3.53 -16.70 2.64
N LEU A 41 -4.61 -17.13 3.31
CA LEU A 41 -4.55 -18.11 4.40
C LEU A 41 -4.76 -19.55 3.92
N ILE A 42 -5.23 -19.71 2.68
CA ILE A 42 -5.39 -21.02 2.05
C ILE A 42 -4.03 -21.50 1.56
N PRO A 43 -3.57 -22.72 1.94
CA PRO A 43 -2.34 -23.28 1.40
C PRO A 43 -2.42 -23.40 -0.12
N ARG A 44 -1.44 -22.82 -0.82
CA ARG A 44 -1.36 -22.85 -2.29
C ARG A 44 -0.27 -23.81 -2.77
N GLN A 45 -0.46 -24.34 -3.98
CA GLN A 45 0.60 -25.07 -4.67
C GLN A 45 1.71 -24.12 -5.09
N THR A 46 2.96 -24.54 -4.91
CA THR A 46 4.15 -23.78 -5.34
C THR A 46 4.38 -23.81 -6.85
N THR A 47 3.54 -24.54 -7.58
CA THR A 47 3.58 -24.62 -9.05
C THR A 47 2.15 -24.71 -9.54
N PRO A 48 1.64 -23.65 -10.19
CA PRO A 48 0.26 -23.64 -10.71
C PRO A 48 0.03 -24.76 -11.71
N TYR A 49 -1.12 -25.41 -11.63
CA TYR A 49 -1.57 -26.32 -12.68
C TYR A 49 -1.94 -25.51 -13.93
N ARG A 50 -1.22 -25.73 -15.03
CA ARG A 50 -1.47 -25.09 -16.33
C ARG A 50 -1.68 -26.17 -17.40
N PRO A 51 -2.92 -26.60 -17.68
CA PRO A 51 -3.15 -27.67 -18.65
C PRO A 51 -2.81 -27.22 -20.07
N ALA A 52 -2.27 -28.12 -20.89
CA ALA A 52 -1.95 -27.83 -22.29
C ALA A 52 -3.21 -27.55 -23.15
N THR A 53 -4.36 -28.08 -22.73
CA THR A 53 -5.67 -27.86 -23.35
C THR A 53 -6.73 -27.75 -22.26
N LYS A 54 -7.67 -26.81 -22.42
CA LYS A 54 -8.80 -26.63 -21.49
C LYS A 54 -9.65 -27.90 -21.37
N ILE A 55 -10.20 -28.12 -20.18
CA ILE A 55 -11.04 -29.28 -19.83
C ILE A 55 -12.49 -28.92 -20.16
N SER A 56 -13.00 -29.35 -21.31
CA SER A 56 -14.37 -28.98 -21.70
C SER A 56 -15.44 -29.75 -20.92
N PHE A 57 -16.23 -29.03 -20.12
CA PHE A 57 -17.53 -29.52 -19.65
C PHE A 57 -18.60 -29.18 -20.68
N SER A 58 -19.34 -30.18 -21.19
CA SER A 58 -20.15 -30.03 -22.41
C SER A 58 -21.50 -29.32 -22.23
N THR A 59 -21.87 -28.89 -21.01
CA THR A 59 -23.22 -28.38 -20.73
C THR A 59 -23.18 -27.20 -19.76
N PRO A 60 -23.53 -25.98 -20.20
CA PRO A 60 -23.72 -24.83 -19.31
C PRO A 60 -24.77 -25.12 -18.23
N PHE A 61 -24.53 -24.64 -17.01
CA PHE A 61 -25.48 -24.77 -15.91
C PHE A 61 -26.77 -23.99 -16.15
N ARG A 62 -27.86 -24.47 -15.56
CA ARG A 62 -29.18 -23.86 -15.53
C ARG A 62 -29.58 -23.57 -14.10
N ILE A 63 -30.45 -22.57 -13.91
CA ILE A 63 -31.06 -22.30 -12.61
C ILE A 63 -31.74 -23.58 -12.10
N GLY A 64 -31.43 -23.97 -10.87
CA GLY A 64 -31.91 -25.19 -10.23
C GLY A 64 -30.97 -26.39 -10.35
N ASP A 65 -29.94 -26.34 -11.19
CA ASP A 65 -28.91 -27.38 -11.22
C ASP A 65 -28.16 -27.40 -9.88
N THR A 66 -27.88 -28.60 -9.38
CA THR A 66 -27.13 -28.79 -8.14
C THR A 66 -25.68 -29.14 -8.43
N LEU A 67 -24.80 -28.68 -7.56
CA LEU A 67 -23.37 -28.96 -7.62
C LEU A 67 -22.80 -29.11 -6.21
N THR A 68 -22.05 -30.19 -5.99
CA THR A 68 -21.27 -30.35 -4.77
C THR A 68 -19.86 -29.84 -5.03
N LEU A 69 -19.45 -28.82 -4.28
CA LEU A 69 -18.16 -28.15 -4.43
C LEU A 69 -17.34 -28.28 -3.16
N PRO A 70 -16.00 -28.33 -3.25
CA PRO A 70 -15.16 -28.15 -2.09
C PRO A 70 -15.28 -26.71 -1.57
N ALA A 71 -15.13 -26.54 -0.26
CA ALA A 71 -15.03 -25.24 0.42
C ALA A 71 -13.99 -25.36 1.54
N TYR A 72 -13.44 -24.22 1.98
CA TYR A 72 -12.42 -24.17 3.01
C TYR A 72 -12.99 -23.75 4.36
N SER A 73 -12.57 -24.45 5.42
CA SER A 73 -12.90 -24.13 6.80
C SER A 73 -11.71 -23.44 7.48
N PHE A 74 -11.94 -22.28 8.06
CA PHE A 74 -10.96 -21.50 8.83
C PHE A 74 -11.06 -21.74 10.35
N GLN A 75 -11.93 -22.66 10.79
CA GLN A 75 -12.21 -22.92 12.21
C GLN A 75 -10.98 -23.35 13.03
N LEU A 76 -10.03 -24.06 12.42
CA LEU A 76 -8.85 -24.59 13.08
C LEU A 76 -7.58 -23.96 12.50
N VAL A 77 -6.52 -23.90 13.31
CA VAL A 77 -5.18 -23.48 12.83
C VAL A 77 -4.72 -24.44 11.73
N GLY A 78 -4.49 -23.90 10.54
CA GLY A 78 -4.16 -24.69 9.34
C GLY A 78 -5.36 -25.13 8.50
N GLY A 79 -6.59 -24.84 8.94
CA GLY A 79 -7.84 -25.03 8.21
C GLY A 79 -8.12 -26.45 7.72
N GLY A 80 -9.09 -26.58 6.80
CA GLY A 80 -9.40 -27.86 6.16
C GLY A 80 -10.50 -27.77 5.10
N LYS A 81 -10.41 -28.58 4.05
CA LYS A 81 -11.43 -28.64 2.99
C LYS A 81 -12.60 -29.54 3.42
N TYR A 82 -13.81 -29.08 3.14
CA TYR A 82 -15.04 -29.86 3.22
C TYR A 82 -15.79 -29.74 1.89
N HIS A 83 -16.90 -30.47 1.74
CA HIS A 83 -17.75 -30.33 0.56
C HIS A 83 -19.13 -29.85 1.00
N THR A 84 -19.71 -28.94 0.23
CA THR A 84 -21.07 -28.44 0.45
C THR A 84 -21.91 -28.63 -0.81
N THR A 85 -23.22 -28.83 -0.62
CA THR A 85 -24.18 -28.96 -1.72
C THR A 85 -24.83 -27.61 -1.99
N THR A 86 -24.84 -27.25 -3.26
CA THR A 86 -25.20 -25.92 -3.70
C THR A 86 -26.17 -26.02 -4.87
N THR A 87 -27.00 -25.01 -5.06
CA THR A 87 -27.93 -24.90 -6.18
C THR A 87 -27.67 -23.63 -6.97
N CYS A 88 -27.64 -23.71 -8.30
CA CYS A 88 -27.55 -22.55 -9.17
C CYS A 88 -28.80 -21.67 -9.02
N ARG A 89 -28.61 -20.42 -8.57
CA ARG A 89 -29.69 -19.43 -8.37
C ARG A 89 -29.70 -18.34 -9.43
N TYR A 90 -28.59 -18.13 -10.14
CA TYR A 90 -28.49 -17.16 -11.21
C TYR A 90 -27.56 -17.63 -12.32
N VAL A 91 -27.91 -17.31 -13.57
CA VAL A 91 -27.08 -17.53 -14.76
C VAL A 91 -26.95 -16.20 -15.50
N GLY A 92 -25.72 -15.70 -15.55
CA GLY A 92 -25.35 -14.44 -16.17
C GLY A 92 -24.62 -14.58 -17.50
N SER A 93 -24.13 -13.45 -18.00
CA SER A 93 -23.20 -13.41 -19.14
C SER A 93 -21.78 -13.81 -18.74
N HIS A 94 -21.32 -13.39 -17.55
CA HIS A 94 -19.96 -13.66 -17.07
C HIS A 94 -19.92 -14.47 -15.77
N CYS A 95 -21.07 -14.82 -15.17
CA CYS A 95 -21.06 -15.64 -13.97
C CYS A 95 -22.19 -16.66 -13.87
N TYR A 96 -21.94 -17.67 -13.04
CA TYR A 96 -22.96 -18.43 -12.34
C TYR A 96 -22.97 -18.03 -10.87
N ILE A 97 -24.15 -17.93 -10.26
CA ILE A 97 -24.23 -17.82 -8.79
C ILE A 97 -24.84 -19.09 -8.23
N PHE A 98 -24.03 -19.84 -7.51
CA PHE A 98 -24.45 -21.00 -6.72
C PHE A 98 -24.59 -20.56 -5.26
N VAL A 99 -25.60 -21.09 -4.59
CA VAL A 99 -25.84 -20.82 -3.17
C VAL A 99 -25.89 -22.14 -2.42
N GLU A 100 -25.16 -22.23 -1.31
CA GLU A 100 -25.29 -23.32 -0.35
C GLU A 100 -26.76 -23.49 0.07
N ASP A 101 -27.26 -24.72 0.00
CA ASP A 101 -28.70 -24.96 0.13
C ASP A 101 -29.26 -24.48 1.49
N ASP A 102 -28.46 -24.61 2.57
CA ASP A 102 -28.82 -24.16 3.92
C ASP A 102 -28.81 -22.63 4.09
N MET A 103 -28.17 -21.91 3.17
CA MET A 103 -28.13 -20.44 3.16
C MET A 103 -29.25 -19.82 2.33
N TRP A 104 -29.89 -20.59 1.45
CA TRP A 104 -30.94 -20.09 0.58
C TRP A 104 -32.20 -19.64 1.35
N ASN A 105 -32.79 -18.50 0.97
CA ASN A 105 -33.96 -17.89 1.61
C ASN A 105 -33.77 -17.52 3.10
N THR A 106 -32.53 -17.32 3.54
CA THR A 106 -32.25 -16.67 4.82
C THR A 106 -32.43 -15.16 4.69
N PRO A 107 -32.58 -14.40 5.79
CA PRO A 107 -32.64 -12.93 5.73
C PRO A 107 -31.42 -12.28 5.07
N ARG A 108 -30.28 -12.98 5.01
CA ARG A 108 -29.01 -12.49 4.43
C ARG A 108 -28.82 -12.89 2.97
N VAL A 109 -29.51 -13.94 2.52
CA VAL A 109 -29.45 -14.44 1.14
C VAL A 109 -30.85 -14.54 0.57
N THR A 110 -31.28 -13.43 -0.01
CA THR A 110 -32.57 -13.29 -0.69
C THR A 110 -32.37 -13.36 -2.20
N GLN A 111 -33.44 -13.69 -2.95
CA GLN A 111 -33.44 -13.62 -4.41
C GLN A 111 -32.99 -12.23 -4.90
N THR A 112 -33.50 -11.15 -4.31
CA THR A 112 -33.11 -9.77 -4.65
C THR A 112 -31.64 -9.49 -4.36
N GLY A 113 -31.09 -10.05 -3.27
CA GLY A 113 -29.67 -9.94 -2.97
C GLY A 113 -28.80 -10.61 -4.04
N ILE A 114 -29.14 -11.84 -4.44
CA ILE A 114 -28.44 -12.56 -5.52
C ILE A 114 -28.52 -11.81 -6.85
N GLU A 115 -29.69 -11.31 -7.21
CA GLU A 115 -29.87 -10.51 -8.44
C GLU A 115 -29.06 -9.21 -8.40
N SER A 116 -28.98 -8.56 -7.24
CA SER A 116 -28.17 -7.35 -7.06
C SER A 116 -26.67 -7.64 -7.15
N LEU A 117 -26.20 -8.77 -6.61
CA LEU A 117 -24.80 -9.18 -6.71
C LEU A 117 -24.45 -9.55 -8.15
N ALA A 118 -25.33 -10.29 -8.83
CA ALA A 118 -25.17 -10.63 -10.24
C ALA A 118 -25.11 -9.38 -11.13
N LEU A 119 -26.01 -8.42 -10.92
CA LEU A 119 -26.02 -7.16 -11.65
C LEU A 119 -24.71 -6.40 -11.47
N ALA A 120 -24.18 -6.36 -10.24
CA ALA A 120 -22.90 -5.74 -9.93
C ALA A 120 -21.77 -6.39 -10.73
N PHE A 121 -21.75 -7.73 -10.81
CA PHE A 121 -20.73 -8.45 -11.54
C PHE A 121 -20.82 -8.30 -13.06
N ASP A 122 -22.03 -8.45 -13.62
CA ASP A 122 -22.23 -8.62 -15.06
C ASP A 122 -22.55 -7.34 -15.84
N LYS A 123 -23.05 -6.28 -15.17
CA LYS A 123 -23.73 -5.18 -15.87
C LYS A 123 -23.32 -3.78 -15.44
N SER A 124 -23.22 -3.52 -14.14
CA SER A 124 -22.98 -2.14 -13.67
C SER A 124 -22.37 -2.12 -12.28
N THR A 125 -21.35 -1.31 -12.06
CA THR A 125 -20.83 -1.02 -10.73
C THR A 125 -21.41 0.29 -10.16
N ALA A 126 -21.09 0.63 -8.91
CA ALA A 126 -21.50 1.93 -8.35
C ALA A 126 -20.81 3.10 -9.07
N ARG A 127 -19.59 2.89 -9.56
CA ARG A 127 -18.84 3.88 -10.34
C ARG A 127 -19.21 3.88 -11.83
N HIS A 128 -19.60 2.73 -12.37
CA HIS A 128 -19.81 2.54 -13.80
C HIS A 128 -21.20 1.97 -14.12
N PRO A 129 -22.15 2.78 -14.65
CA PRO A 129 -23.51 2.31 -14.93
C PRO A 129 -23.61 1.40 -16.17
N ASP A 130 -22.55 1.32 -16.98
CA ASP A 130 -22.51 0.65 -18.29
C ASP A 130 -21.64 -0.61 -18.34
N ARG A 131 -20.95 -0.94 -17.24
CA ARG A 131 -20.05 -2.10 -17.14
C ARG A 131 -19.98 -2.62 -15.71
N GLY A 132 -19.95 -3.94 -15.55
CA GLY A 132 -19.91 -4.62 -14.25
C GLY A 132 -18.50 -4.76 -13.67
N ILE A 133 -18.40 -5.43 -12.51
CA ILE A 133 -17.13 -5.79 -11.87
C ILE A 133 -16.28 -6.61 -12.84
N TYR A 134 -16.88 -7.57 -13.56
CA TYR A 134 -16.13 -8.42 -14.51
C TYR A 134 -15.34 -7.57 -15.50
N GLU A 135 -16.02 -6.69 -16.24
CA GLU A 135 -15.37 -5.82 -17.21
C GLU A 135 -14.41 -4.86 -16.53
N THR A 136 -14.82 -4.20 -15.43
CA THR A 136 -13.99 -3.21 -14.70
C THR A 136 -12.64 -3.80 -14.27
N VAL A 137 -12.67 -4.94 -13.56
CA VAL A 137 -11.45 -5.57 -13.04
C VAL A 137 -10.63 -6.20 -14.18
N THR A 138 -11.27 -6.77 -15.20
CA THR A 138 -10.52 -7.35 -16.33
C THR A 138 -9.81 -6.30 -17.16
N ASP A 139 -10.37 -5.10 -17.35
CA ASP A 139 -9.68 -4.02 -18.05
C ASP A 139 -8.44 -3.55 -17.28
N LEU A 140 -8.56 -3.40 -15.96
CA LEU A 140 -7.50 -2.93 -15.08
C LEU A 140 -6.34 -3.91 -14.95
N PHE A 141 -6.64 -5.20 -14.83
CA PHE A 141 -5.66 -6.19 -14.39
C PHE A 141 -5.38 -7.23 -15.47
N GLY A 142 -6.39 -7.73 -16.16
CA GLY A 142 -6.22 -8.75 -17.20
C GLY A 142 -7.35 -9.77 -17.23
N ASP A 143 -7.25 -10.73 -18.13
CA ASP A 143 -8.27 -11.76 -18.26
C ASP A 143 -8.13 -12.79 -17.12
N PRO A 144 -9.23 -13.32 -16.57
CA PRO A 144 -9.19 -14.39 -15.56
C PRO A 144 -8.66 -15.70 -16.16
N PRO A 145 -8.33 -16.69 -15.32
CA PRO A 145 -8.12 -18.06 -15.78
C PRO A 145 -9.37 -18.61 -16.47
N ASP A 146 -9.17 -19.64 -17.28
CA ASP A 146 -10.23 -20.38 -17.96
C ASP A 146 -9.70 -21.79 -18.23
N VAL A 147 -9.72 -22.62 -17.19
CA VAL A 147 -9.30 -24.02 -17.20
C VAL A 147 -10.34 -24.90 -17.88
N ASP A 148 -11.61 -24.50 -17.86
CA ASP A 148 -12.76 -25.39 -18.16
C ASP A 148 -13.50 -25.07 -19.48
N ALA A 149 -13.05 -24.05 -20.19
CA ALA A 149 -13.61 -23.53 -21.44
C ALA A 149 -15.05 -22.95 -21.32
N ASP A 150 -15.56 -22.73 -20.10
CA ASP A 150 -16.71 -21.88 -19.85
C ASP A 150 -16.21 -20.48 -19.43
N PRO A 151 -16.54 -19.41 -20.17
CA PRO A 151 -16.06 -18.07 -19.84
C PRO A 151 -16.70 -17.48 -18.56
N ARG A 152 -17.60 -18.21 -17.89
CA ARG A 152 -18.30 -17.73 -16.70
C ARG A 152 -17.59 -18.14 -15.42
N ILE A 153 -17.39 -17.17 -14.54
CA ILE A 153 -16.88 -17.40 -13.17
C ILE A 153 -17.99 -17.99 -12.29
N LEU A 154 -17.66 -19.00 -11.48
CA LEU A 154 -18.57 -19.57 -10.51
C LEU A 154 -18.46 -18.79 -9.20
N ILE A 155 -19.47 -17.99 -8.87
CA ILE A 155 -19.59 -17.31 -7.59
C ILE A 155 -20.37 -18.22 -6.64
N LEU A 156 -19.72 -18.69 -5.58
CA LEU A 156 -20.32 -19.52 -4.56
C LEU A 156 -20.62 -18.71 -3.29
N VAL A 157 -21.91 -18.58 -2.98
CA VAL A 157 -22.42 -17.95 -1.76
C VAL A 157 -22.66 -19.02 -0.70
N LEU A 158 -21.98 -18.94 0.44
CA LEU A 158 -22.04 -19.94 1.51
C LEU A 158 -21.85 -19.33 2.90
N ASP A 159 -22.08 -20.11 3.96
CA ASP A 159 -21.62 -19.78 5.32
C ASP A 159 -20.12 -20.11 5.42
N VAL A 160 -19.25 -19.10 5.37
CA VAL A 160 -17.81 -19.34 5.53
C VAL A 160 -17.55 -19.73 6.98
N LEU A 161 -16.91 -20.88 7.17
CA LEU A 161 -16.64 -21.40 8.51
C LEU A 161 -15.48 -20.64 9.16
N ASP A 162 -15.80 -19.49 9.75
CA ASP A 162 -14.92 -18.57 10.47
C ASP A 162 -14.15 -19.22 11.64
N SER A 163 -13.07 -18.58 12.09
CA SER A 163 -12.29 -19.04 13.24
C SER A 163 -12.86 -18.54 14.57
N PRO A 164 -13.52 -19.40 15.38
CA PRO A 164 -14.00 -18.99 16.70
C PRO A 164 -12.86 -18.75 17.69
N ILE A 165 -11.62 -19.17 17.36
CA ILE A 165 -10.44 -19.06 18.22
C ILE A 165 -9.78 -17.69 18.05
N THR A 166 -9.59 -17.25 16.80
CA THR A 166 -8.99 -15.93 16.53
C THR A 166 -10.01 -14.80 16.58
N GLY A 167 -11.30 -15.12 16.39
CA GLY A 167 -12.37 -14.12 16.30
C GLY A 167 -12.37 -13.36 14.98
N ILE A 168 -11.57 -13.81 14.00
CA ILE A 168 -11.53 -13.26 12.65
C ILE A 168 -12.71 -13.80 11.85
N THR A 169 -13.37 -12.90 11.11
CA THR A 169 -14.40 -13.24 10.13
C THR A 169 -13.85 -13.04 8.73
N PHE A 170 -13.99 -14.06 7.89
CA PHE A 170 -13.60 -14.02 6.49
C PHE A 170 -14.81 -13.74 5.62
N VAL A 171 -14.73 -12.71 4.78
CA VAL A 171 -15.88 -12.30 3.94
C VAL A 171 -15.87 -12.91 2.54
N GLY A 172 -14.72 -13.40 2.10
CA GLY A 172 -14.55 -14.05 0.81
C GLY A 172 -13.19 -14.72 0.70
N TYR A 173 -13.01 -15.52 -0.34
CA TYR A 173 -11.72 -16.05 -0.75
C TYR A 173 -11.79 -16.65 -2.16
N ILE A 174 -10.62 -16.94 -2.74
CA ILE A 174 -10.42 -17.89 -3.83
C ILE A 174 -9.60 -19.09 -3.36
N ASP A 175 -9.87 -20.26 -3.92
CA ASP A 175 -9.01 -21.45 -3.74
C ASP A 175 -8.48 -21.88 -5.11
N THR A 176 -7.23 -21.52 -5.37
CA THR A 176 -6.56 -21.75 -6.65
C THR A 176 -6.31 -23.23 -6.95
N ASP A 177 -6.44 -24.14 -5.98
CA ASP A 177 -6.41 -25.59 -6.26
C ASP A 177 -7.62 -26.04 -7.11
N ASN A 178 -8.71 -25.26 -7.11
CA ASN A 178 -9.89 -25.58 -7.91
C ASN A 178 -9.62 -25.49 -9.42
N GLU A 179 -8.56 -24.81 -9.83
CA GLU A 179 -8.07 -24.75 -11.20
C GLU A 179 -7.49 -26.09 -11.68
N ALA A 180 -7.30 -27.06 -10.78
CA ALA A 180 -6.81 -28.40 -11.11
C ALA A 180 -7.91 -29.48 -11.02
N PRO A 181 -7.76 -30.63 -11.70
CA PRO A 181 -8.61 -31.78 -11.47
C PRO A 181 -8.61 -32.21 -9.99
N PRO A 182 -9.78 -32.63 -9.44
CA PRO A 182 -11.01 -32.96 -10.18
C PRO A 182 -12.00 -31.80 -10.33
N VAL A 183 -11.72 -30.61 -9.77
CA VAL A 183 -12.68 -29.50 -9.77
C VAL A 183 -12.66 -28.80 -11.12
N SER A 184 -11.49 -28.33 -11.54
CA SER A 184 -11.24 -27.63 -12.80
C SER A 184 -12.27 -26.51 -13.05
N ARG A 185 -12.33 -25.52 -12.16
CA ARG A 185 -13.22 -24.35 -12.26
C ARG A 185 -12.65 -23.12 -11.56
N GLU A 186 -12.98 -21.96 -12.12
CA GLU A 186 -12.80 -20.64 -11.53
C GLU A 186 -13.90 -20.36 -10.50
N ILE A 187 -13.55 -20.48 -9.21
CA ILE A 187 -14.51 -20.31 -8.11
C ILE A 187 -14.11 -19.14 -7.22
N ILE A 188 -15.04 -18.20 -7.03
CA ILE A 188 -14.98 -17.16 -6.01
C ILE A 188 -15.96 -17.51 -4.90
N TYR A 189 -15.51 -17.52 -3.66
CA TYR A 189 -16.31 -17.80 -2.48
C TYR A 189 -16.67 -16.48 -1.79
N ILE A 190 -17.95 -16.27 -1.52
CA ILE A 190 -18.46 -15.08 -0.82
C ILE A 190 -19.24 -15.56 0.40
N ASP A 191 -18.86 -15.02 1.56
CA ASP A 191 -19.56 -15.28 2.80
C ASP A 191 -20.98 -14.70 2.78
N ALA A 192 -21.88 -15.39 3.47
CA ALA A 192 -23.26 -14.97 3.68
C ALA A 192 -23.64 -14.92 5.17
N ARG A 193 -22.67 -15.11 6.08
CA ARG A 193 -22.84 -14.96 7.51
C ARG A 193 -21.51 -14.62 8.21
N PRO A 194 -21.34 -13.38 8.68
CA PRO A 194 -22.37 -12.38 8.96
C PRO A 194 -22.71 -11.47 7.77
N LEU A 195 -22.12 -11.66 6.59
CA LEU A 195 -22.31 -10.75 5.46
C LEU A 195 -23.75 -10.79 4.90
N ASP A 196 -24.29 -9.64 4.48
CA ASP A 196 -25.53 -9.57 3.69
C ASP A 196 -25.17 -9.51 2.21
N ILE A 197 -25.67 -10.45 1.41
CA ILE A 197 -25.26 -10.60 0.00
C ILE A 197 -25.73 -9.43 -0.89
N GLY A 198 -26.73 -8.67 -0.44
CA GLY A 198 -27.19 -7.45 -1.11
C GLY A 198 -26.40 -6.18 -0.73
N SER A 199 -25.44 -6.27 0.20
CA SER A 199 -24.70 -5.11 0.72
C SER A 199 -23.61 -4.60 -0.23
N ASN A 200 -23.13 -3.38 0.01
CA ASN A 200 -21.93 -2.87 -0.66
C ASN A 200 -20.68 -3.69 -0.32
N LEU A 201 -20.57 -4.19 0.91
CA LEU A 201 -19.44 -5.00 1.34
C LEU A 201 -19.35 -6.32 0.55
N ALA A 202 -20.49 -6.96 0.23
CA ALA A 202 -20.49 -8.16 -0.63
C ALA A 202 -20.01 -7.86 -2.06
N ARG A 203 -20.32 -6.66 -2.59
CA ARG A 203 -19.85 -6.23 -3.91
C ARG A 203 -18.37 -5.82 -3.91
N ALA A 204 -17.91 -5.18 -2.84
CA ALA A 204 -16.50 -4.90 -2.61
C ALA A 204 -15.71 -6.21 -2.56
N THR A 205 -16.13 -7.15 -1.70
CA THR A 205 -15.51 -8.47 -1.58
C THR A 205 -15.48 -9.21 -2.92
N LEU A 206 -16.56 -9.18 -3.69
CA LEU A 206 -16.57 -9.83 -5.01
C LEU A 206 -15.56 -9.20 -5.99
N ALA A 207 -15.38 -7.87 -5.97
CA ALA A 207 -14.37 -7.21 -6.79
C ALA A 207 -12.93 -7.56 -6.33
N HIS A 208 -12.73 -7.59 -5.01
CA HIS A 208 -11.48 -7.96 -4.35
C HIS A 208 -11.06 -9.39 -4.74
N GLU A 209 -11.91 -10.39 -4.48
CA GLU A 209 -11.58 -11.79 -4.76
C GLU A 209 -11.46 -12.08 -6.26
N PHE A 210 -12.18 -11.35 -7.10
CA PHE A 210 -12.01 -11.47 -8.55
C PHE A 210 -10.65 -10.91 -9.02
N GLN A 211 -10.16 -9.84 -8.37
CA GLN A 211 -8.82 -9.32 -8.64
C GLN A 211 -7.77 -10.36 -8.27
N HIS A 212 -7.83 -10.99 -7.09
CA HIS A 212 -6.91 -12.07 -6.73
C HIS A 212 -6.89 -13.22 -7.75
N LEU A 213 -8.05 -13.59 -8.29
CA LEU A 213 -8.15 -14.68 -9.27
C LEU A 213 -7.42 -14.32 -10.58
N ILE A 214 -7.58 -13.08 -11.04
CA ILE A 214 -6.86 -12.56 -12.21
C ILE A 214 -5.36 -12.47 -11.90
N HIS A 215 -5.01 -11.95 -10.71
CA HIS A 215 -3.63 -11.75 -10.30
C HIS A 215 -2.88 -13.08 -10.28
N TRP A 216 -3.42 -14.10 -9.61
CA TRP A 216 -2.81 -15.42 -9.51
C TRP A 216 -2.46 -16.04 -10.87
N LYS A 217 -3.28 -15.81 -11.90
CA LYS A 217 -2.97 -16.27 -13.26
C LYS A 217 -1.76 -15.52 -13.85
N ALA A 218 -1.73 -14.21 -13.64
CA ALA A 218 -0.72 -13.31 -14.20
C ALA A 218 0.63 -13.49 -13.50
N ASP A 219 0.66 -13.33 -12.18
CA ASP A 219 1.79 -13.54 -11.29
C ASP A 219 1.30 -14.25 -10.01
N PHE A 220 1.74 -15.49 -9.79
CA PHE A 220 1.25 -16.33 -8.69
C PHE A 220 2.09 -16.22 -7.41
N ASP A 221 3.29 -15.64 -7.50
CA ASP A 221 4.26 -15.50 -6.42
C ASP A 221 4.58 -14.05 -6.05
N GLU A 222 3.74 -13.10 -6.48
CA GLU A 222 3.78 -11.70 -6.08
C GLU A 222 3.76 -11.52 -4.55
N ALA A 223 4.44 -10.47 -4.09
CA ALA A 223 4.44 -10.03 -2.71
C ALA A 223 3.03 -9.60 -2.28
N LYS A 224 2.62 -10.13 -1.12
CA LYS A 224 1.27 -9.97 -0.59
C LYS A 224 0.79 -8.51 -0.50
N TRP A 225 1.66 -7.57 -0.12
CA TRP A 225 1.27 -6.16 -0.02
C TRP A 225 0.83 -5.56 -1.36
N LEU A 226 1.41 -6.02 -2.47
CA LEU A 226 1.07 -5.55 -3.80
C LEU A 226 -0.22 -6.22 -4.28
N ASP A 227 -0.37 -7.53 -4.04
CA ASP A 227 -1.59 -8.29 -4.35
C ASP A 227 -2.82 -7.71 -3.65
N GLU A 228 -2.73 -7.56 -2.32
CA GLU A 228 -3.79 -6.98 -1.48
C GLU A 228 -4.05 -5.51 -1.86
N GLY A 229 -3.00 -4.71 -2.12
CA GLY A 229 -3.16 -3.33 -2.58
C GLY A 229 -3.92 -3.22 -3.91
N CYS A 230 -3.68 -4.13 -4.85
CA CYS A 230 -4.39 -4.19 -6.12
C CYS A 230 -5.85 -4.63 -5.93
N SER A 231 -6.10 -5.61 -5.05
CA SER A 231 -7.44 -6.04 -4.67
C SER A 231 -8.25 -4.91 -4.03
N GLU A 232 -7.64 -4.16 -3.12
CA GLU A 232 -8.26 -2.98 -2.50
C GLU A 232 -8.55 -1.87 -3.51
N TYR A 233 -7.64 -1.66 -4.47
CA TYR A 233 -7.90 -0.75 -5.57
C TYR A 233 -9.06 -1.20 -6.48
N ALA A 234 -9.25 -2.51 -6.67
CA ALA A 234 -10.38 -3.04 -7.45
C ALA A 234 -11.73 -2.67 -6.82
N GLU A 235 -11.82 -2.66 -5.48
CA GLU A 235 -12.99 -2.18 -4.76
C GLU A 235 -13.28 -0.71 -5.05
N LEU A 236 -12.24 0.13 -5.04
CA LEU A 236 -12.34 1.57 -5.35
C LEU A 236 -12.74 1.80 -6.81
N ALA A 237 -12.15 1.06 -7.74
CA ALA A 237 -12.47 1.15 -9.16
C ALA A 237 -13.91 0.74 -9.47
N CYS A 238 -14.49 -0.17 -8.68
CA CYS A 238 -15.91 -0.52 -8.79
C CYS A 238 -16.83 0.46 -8.02
N GLY A 239 -16.27 1.37 -7.22
CA GLY A 239 -17.03 2.32 -6.40
C GLY A 239 -17.63 1.70 -5.13
N TYR A 240 -17.05 0.61 -4.63
CA TYR A 240 -17.51 -0.08 -3.42
C TYR A 240 -16.60 0.12 -2.20
N LYS A 241 -15.41 0.70 -2.39
CA LYS A 241 -14.50 1.08 -1.29
C LYS A 241 -15.01 2.33 -0.56
N ASP A 242 -14.89 2.33 0.76
CA ASP A 242 -15.07 3.53 1.57
C ASP A 242 -13.86 4.46 1.39
N THR A 243 -14.10 5.66 0.87
CA THR A 243 -13.07 6.68 0.59
C THR A 243 -13.11 7.83 1.58
N THR A 244 -13.85 7.69 2.68
CA THR A 244 -13.90 8.71 3.73
C THR A 244 -12.61 8.72 4.54
N ALA A 245 -12.28 9.87 5.13
CA ALA A 245 -11.09 10.01 5.96
C ALA A 245 -11.06 9.04 7.16
N ALA A 246 -12.23 8.62 7.66
CA ALA A 246 -12.34 7.64 8.73
C ALA A 246 -11.79 6.25 8.34
N ALA A 247 -11.80 5.91 7.04
CA ALA A 247 -11.33 4.62 6.55
C ALA A 247 -9.83 4.41 6.81
N THR A 248 -9.02 5.45 6.71
CA THR A 248 -7.55 5.37 6.85
C THR A 248 -7.02 6.09 8.09
N GLU A 249 -7.90 6.64 8.93
CA GLU A 249 -7.54 7.46 10.09
C GLU A 249 -6.63 6.69 11.07
N ASN A 250 -6.92 5.41 11.32
CA ASN A 250 -6.12 4.61 12.25
C ASN A 250 -4.68 4.41 11.74
N PHE A 251 -4.50 4.10 10.46
CA PHE A 251 -3.17 4.03 9.86
C PHE A 251 -2.45 5.37 9.96
N LEU A 252 -3.07 6.45 9.47
CA LEU A 252 -2.48 7.79 9.43
C LEU A 252 -2.12 8.33 10.84
N SER A 253 -2.90 7.97 11.85
CA SER A 253 -2.72 8.48 13.23
C SER A 253 -1.88 7.57 14.13
N LEU A 254 -1.72 6.28 13.82
CA LEU A 254 -1.05 5.32 14.72
C LEU A 254 0.10 4.56 14.08
N ALA A 255 0.06 4.30 12.77
CA ALA A 255 0.86 3.27 12.12
C ALA A 255 1.59 3.71 10.84
N VAL A 256 1.71 5.01 10.56
CA VAL A 256 2.49 5.53 9.40
C VAL A 256 3.95 5.09 9.36
N ASN A 257 4.54 4.70 10.49
CA ASN A 257 5.91 4.17 10.59
C ASN A 257 5.91 2.62 10.63
N THR A 258 5.14 2.01 9.72
CA THR A 258 5.10 0.57 9.44
C THR A 258 5.71 0.32 8.06
N ASP A 259 6.41 -0.81 7.88
CA ASP A 259 7.01 -1.19 6.60
C ASP A 259 5.95 -1.59 5.58
N LEU A 260 5.80 -0.81 4.50
CA LEU A 260 4.86 -1.08 3.39
C LEU A 260 5.05 -2.47 2.76
N THR A 261 6.28 -2.99 2.77
CA THR A 261 6.64 -4.24 2.08
C THR A 261 6.61 -5.47 2.99
N TYR A 262 6.34 -5.29 4.28
CA TYR A 262 6.27 -6.37 5.25
C TYR A 262 4.84 -6.51 5.76
N TRP A 263 4.34 -7.75 5.78
CA TRP A 263 2.91 -8.02 5.96
C TRP A 263 2.66 -8.89 7.20
N GLU A 264 1.79 -8.44 8.10
CA GLU A 264 1.40 -9.17 9.31
C GLU A 264 -0.13 -9.33 9.45
N ASP A 265 -0.87 -9.11 8.38
CA ASP A 265 -2.34 -9.20 8.36
C ASP A 265 -3.02 -8.26 9.36
N GLN A 266 -2.40 -7.09 9.57
CA GLN A 266 -2.96 -6.02 10.39
C GLN A 266 -3.74 -5.05 9.52
N PHE A 267 -4.76 -4.38 10.09
CA PHE A 267 -5.60 -3.43 9.35
C PHE A 267 -4.78 -2.35 8.62
N PHE A 268 -3.70 -1.87 9.24
CA PHE A 268 -2.85 -0.85 8.66
C PHE A 268 -2.04 -1.34 7.45
N ASP A 269 -1.84 -2.66 7.29
CA ASP A 269 -1.18 -3.26 6.14
C ASP A 269 -2.05 -3.08 4.87
N PHE A 270 -3.35 -3.35 5.02
CA PHE A 270 -4.35 -3.12 3.97
C PHE A 270 -4.49 -1.63 3.66
N ASP A 271 -4.61 -0.77 4.68
CA ASP A 271 -4.77 0.68 4.49
C ASP A 271 -3.60 1.29 3.71
N GLN A 272 -2.35 0.96 4.08
CA GLN A 272 -1.18 1.53 3.42
C GLN A 272 -1.01 1.02 1.98
N ALA A 273 -1.27 -0.26 1.74
CA ALA A 273 -1.20 -0.85 0.40
C ALA A 273 -2.27 -0.27 -0.53
N TYR A 274 -3.49 -0.12 -0.02
CA TYR A 274 -4.60 0.55 -0.71
C TYR A 274 -4.23 1.99 -1.08
N LEU A 275 -3.71 2.77 -0.13
CA LEU A 275 -3.28 4.15 -0.36
C LEU A 275 -2.17 4.21 -1.42
N TYR A 276 -1.16 3.35 -1.32
CA TYR A 276 -0.06 3.32 -2.28
C TYR A 276 -0.56 2.96 -3.69
N MET A 277 -1.37 1.90 -3.86
CA MET A 277 -1.87 1.51 -5.19
C MET A 277 -2.82 2.53 -5.78
N THR A 278 -3.63 3.20 -4.95
CA THR A 278 -4.46 4.32 -5.40
C THR A 278 -3.60 5.48 -5.91
N TYR A 279 -2.53 5.81 -5.19
CA TYR A 279 -1.60 6.87 -5.59
C TYR A 279 -0.86 6.50 -6.89
N PHE A 280 -0.36 5.27 -6.99
CA PHE A 280 0.29 4.75 -8.20
C PHE A 280 -0.62 4.85 -9.42
N ALA A 281 -1.86 4.35 -9.33
CA ALA A 281 -2.83 4.41 -10.41
C ALA A 281 -3.22 5.85 -10.77
N GLN A 282 -3.26 6.77 -9.80
CA GLN A 282 -3.51 8.19 -10.06
C GLN A 282 -2.37 8.85 -10.85
N ARG A 283 -1.11 8.53 -10.51
CA ARG A 283 0.09 9.13 -11.13
C ARG A 283 0.32 8.61 -12.54
N TYR A 284 0.12 7.32 -12.77
CA TYR A 284 0.49 6.66 -14.04
C TYR A 284 -0.69 6.14 -14.86
N GLY A 285 -1.91 6.28 -14.33
CA GLY A 285 -3.14 5.81 -14.95
C GLY A 285 -3.39 4.32 -14.69
N GLU A 286 -4.66 3.95 -14.81
CA GLU A 286 -5.17 2.59 -14.59
C GLU A 286 -4.48 1.53 -15.49
N GLY A 287 -4.01 1.91 -16.69
CA GLY A 287 -3.25 1.01 -17.57
C GLY A 287 -1.87 0.58 -17.03
N ALA A 288 -1.34 1.28 -16.03
CA ALA A 288 -0.10 0.89 -15.34
C ALA A 288 -0.31 -0.34 -14.45
N LEU A 289 -1.51 -0.54 -13.88
CA LEU A 289 -1.82 -1.69 -13.02
C LEU A 289 -1.79 -3.01 -13.81
N ARG A 290 -2.31 -3.01 -15.05
CA ARG A 290 -2.21 -4.18 -15.94
C ARG A 290 -0.76 -4.56 -16.22
N LYS A 291 0.11 -3.56 -16.39
CA LYS A 291 1.55 -3.80 -16.61
C LYS A 291 2.20 -4.32 -15.33
N LEU A 292 1.81 -3.78 -14.18
CA LEU A 292 2.33 -4.15 -12.87
C LEU A 292 2.09 -5.62 -12.58
N ILE A 293 0.84 -6.08 -12.66
CA ILE A 293 0.54 -7.49 -12.35
C ILE A 293 1.00 -8.48 -13.43
N ALA A 294 1.43 -7.99 -14.59
CA ALA A 294 1.98 -8.80 -15.68
C ALA A 294 3.52 -8.86 -15.66
N ASP A 295 4.15 -8.12 -14.76
CA ASP A 295 5.60 -8.18 -14.55
C ASP A 295 5.97 -9.49 -13.83
N PRO A 296 7.01 -10.21 -14.26
CA PRO A 296 7.40 -11.47 -13.63
C PRO A 296 8.31 -11.28 -12.40
N ASP A 297 8.83 -10.07 -12.16
CA ASP A 297 9.47 -9.75 -10.89
C ASP A 297 8.39 -9.32 -9.88
N SER A 298 8.71 -9.34 -8.59
CA SER A 298 7.74 -9.03 -7.52
C SER A 298 8.12 -7.79 -6.71
N SER A 299 7.16 -7.23 -5.99
CA SER A 299 7.31 -6.13 -5.04
C SER A 299 7.89 -4.86 -5.68
N ILE A 300 8.96 -4.30 -5.11
CA ILE A 300 9.54 -3.03 -5.56
C ILE A 300 10.10 -3.15 -6.99
N ALA A 301 10.60 -4.33 -7.35
CA ALA A 301 11.19 -4.56 -8.66
C ALA A 301 10.15 -4.43 -9.78
N SER A 302 8.93 -4.96 -9.61
CA SER A 302 7.85 -4.81 -10.60
C SER A 302 7.44 -3.35 -10.77
N ILE A 303 7.39 -2.58 -9.69
CA ILE A 303 7.10 -1.14 -9.77
C ILE A 303 8.18 -0.41 -10.57
N ASP A 304 9.46 -0.66 -10.28
CA ASP A 304 10.57 -0.04 -11.02
C ASP A 304 10.59 -0.42 -12.49
N ASN A 305 10.30 -1.68 -12.82
CA ASN A 305 10.18 -2.17 -14.19
C ASN A 305 9.04 -1.47 -14.93
N VAL A 306 7.87 -1.31 -14.29
CA VAL A 306 6.73 -0.59 -14.89
C VAL A 306 7.05 0.88 -15.09
N LEU A 307 7.57 1.56 -14.08
CA LEU A 307 7.98 2.97 -14.17
C LEU A 307 8.98 3.17 -15.31
N GLN A 308 9.96 2.29 -15.43
CA GLN A 308 10.89 2.30 -16.55
C GLN A 308 10.19 2.08 -17.90
N SER A 309 9.23 1.14 -17.98
CA SER A 309 8.47 0.87 -19.22
C SER A 309 7.58 2.02 -19.67
N LEU A 310 7.25 2.94 -18.75
CA LEU A 310 6.47 4.15 -19.00
C LEU A 310 7.36 5.37 -19.28
N ASP A 311 8.67 5.19 -19.40
CA ASP A 311 9.67 6.26 -19.50
C ASP A 311 9.57 7.27 -18.33
N ALA A 312 9.08 6.82 -17.17
CA ALA A 312 9.00 7.67 -15.98
C ALA A 312 10.43 8.00 -15.50
N PRO A 313 10.70 9.27 -15.16
CA PRO A 313 12.02 9.70 -14.70
C PRO A 313 12.34 9.17 -13.29
N GLU A 314 11.30 8.79 -12.54
CA GLU A 314 11.37 8.34 -11.16
C GLU A 314 11.36 6.82 -11.03
N ARG A 315 11.77 6.36 -9.85
CA ARG A 315 11.75 4.96 -9.40
C ARG A 315 11.01 4.89 -8.07
N PHE A 316 10.75 3.68 -7.59
CA PHE A 316 10.00 3.41 -6.37
C PHE A 316 10.42 4.30 -5.21
N GLU A 317 11.73 4.47 -4.99
CA GLU A 317 12.25 5.29 -3.89
C GLU A 317 11.80 6.76 -4.00
N HIS A 318 11.91 7.38 -5.17
CA HIS A 318 11.43 8.74 -5.39
C HIS A 318 9.91 8.83 -5.27
N LEU A 319 9.19 7.88 -5.88
CA LEU A 319 7.73 7.81 -5.82
C LEU A 319 7.22 7.63 -4.39
N PHE A 320 7.92 6.84 -3.56
CA PHE A 320 7.62 6.64 -2.15
C PHE A 320 7.74 7.96 -1.38
N GLY A 321 8.78 8.75 -1.64
CA GLY A 321 8.92 10.08 -1.05
C GLY A 321 7.78 11.03 -1.45
N GLN A 322 7.40 11.02 -2.73
CA GLN A 322 6.23 11.79 -3.21
C GLN A 322 4.92 11.31 -2.57
N TRP A 323 4.75 10.00 -2.41
CA TRP A 323 3.59 9.39 -1.74
C TRP A 323 3.52 9.78 -0.26
N ALA A 324 4.66 9.76 0.45
CA ALA A 324 4.74 10.24 1.83
C ALA A 324 4.30 11.71 1.92
N ALA A 325 4.77 12.56 1.00
CA ALA A 325 4.32 13.95 0.95
C ALA A 325 2.82 14.07 0.64
N ALA A 326 2.29 13.26 -0.27
CA ALA A 326 0.89 13.27 -0.64
C ALA A 326 -0.04 12.91 0.53
N MET A 327 0.33 11.89 1.31
CA MET A 327 -0.39 11.54 2.54
C MET A 327 -0.30 12.61 3.62
N TYR A 328 0.82 13.35 3.68
CA TYR A 328 1.03 14.38 4.69
C TYR A 328 0.25 15.67 4.38
N LEU A 329 0.33 16.11 3.13
CA LEU A 329 -0.20 17.38 2.65
C LEU A 329 -1.71 17.29 2.40
N ASP A 330 -2.16 16.15 1.88
CA ASP A 330 -3.53 15.98 1.38
C ASP A 330 -3.93 17.13 0.44
N GLY A 331 -3.01 17.45 -0.47
CA GLY A 331 -3.10 18.60 -1.36
C GLY A 331 -3.72 18.27 -2.72
N GLU A 332 -3.55 19.21 -3.65
CA GLU A 332 -3.99 19.02 -5.03
C GLU A 332 -2.93 18.30 -5.88
N GLY A 333 -3.37 17.66 -6.96
CA GLY A 333 -2.48 17.08 -7.96
C GLY A 333 -1.65 15.89 -7.44
N ASP A 334 -0.33 15.96 -7.60
CA ASP A 334 0.59 14.87 -7.26
C ASP A 334 0.94 14.83 -5.76
N LEU A 335 0.56 15.87 -5.01
CA LEU A 335 0.80 16.00 -3.57
C LEU A 335 -0.47 15.73 -2.73
N GLY A 336 -1.39 14.95 -3.28
CA GLY A 336 -2.55 14.43 -2.56
C GLY A 336 -3.33 13.42 -3.38
N TYR A 337 -4.56 13.15 -2.97
CA TYR A 337 -5.44 12.16 -3.59
C TYR A 337 -6.64 12.84 -4.25
N ARG A 338 -6.98 12.40 -5.46
CA ARG A 338 -8.19 12.87 -6.17
C ARG A 338 -9.44 12.13 -5.75
N ALA A 339 -9.29 10.87 -5.34
CA ALA A 339 -10.40 9.95 -5.05
C ALA A 339 -10.64 9.72 -3.55
N ILE A 340 -9.72 10.19 -2.70
CA ILE A 340 -9.73 9.98 -1.25
C ILE A 340 -9.51 11.33 -0.59
N ASP A 341 -10.25 11.62 0.48
CA ASP A 341 -10.06 12.78 1.34
C ASP A 341 -9.39 12.29 2.63
N LEU A 342 -8.18 12.75 2.92
CA LEU A 342 -7.41 12.28 4.06
C LEU A 342 -7.55 13.23 5.26
N HIS A 343 -7.04 12.76 6.40
CA HIS A 343 -6.85 13.60 7.58
C HIS A 343 -5.37 13.70 7.92
N LEU A 344 -5.06 14.62 8.84
CA LEU A 344 -3.69 14.91 9.24
C LEU A 344 -2.98 13.63 9.71
N ALA A 345 -1.97 13.21 8.97
CA ALA A 345 -1.04 12.17 9.41
C ALA A 345 -0.36 12.57 10.74
N LYS A 346 -0.05 11.59 11.58
CA LYS A 346 0.66 11.79 12.85
C LYS A 346 2.02 12.45 12.60
N ARG A 347 2.21 13.65 13.17
CA ARG A 347 3.51 14.34 13.34
C ARG A 347 4.03 14.17 14.75
N GLU A 348 5.35 14.29 14.89
CA GLU A 348 5.93 15.01 16.03
C GLU A 348 6.34 16.44 15.63
N ILE A 349 6.01 17.44 16.44
CA ILE A 349 6.50 18.82 16.27
C ILE A 349 7.87 18.92 16.90
N LEU A 350 8.88 19.25 16.10
CA LEU A 350 10.25 19.40 16.54
C LEU A 350 10.52 20.80 17.06
N THR A 351 11.13 20.90 18.26
CA THR A 351 11.63 22.18 18.76
C THR A 351 12.99 22.49 18.14
N ILE A 352 13.16 23.69 17.59
CA ILE A 352 14.43 24.12 16.96
C ILE A 352 15.11 25.17 17.87
N PRO A 353 16.44 25.07 18.14
CA PRO A 353 17.36 24.06 17.63
C PRO A 353 17.23 22.71 18.36
N THR A 354 17.54 21.63 17.64
CA THR A 354 17.67 20.28 18.18
C THR A 354 19.05 19.72 17.79
N ASN A 355 19.74 19.07 18.73
CA ASN A 355 21.06 18.51 18.49
C ASN A 355 21.08 17.00 18.79
N ASN A 356 21.59 16.20 17.85
CA ASN A 356 21.80 14.76 17.97
C ASN A 356 20.57 13.97 18.46
N LEU A 357 19.38 14.36 18.02
CA LEU A 357 18.16 13.61 18.30
C LEU A 357 18.25 12.23 17.65
N THR A 358 18.11 11.17 18.44
CA THR A 358 18.11 9.80 17.94
C THR A 358 16.68 9.33 17.76
N ARG A 359 16.32 8.87 16.56
CA ARG A 359 14.98 8.37 16.25
C ARG A 359 15.05 7.08 15.43
N ARG A 360 13.88 6.57 15.04
CA ARG A 360 13.74 5.33 14.26
C ARG A 360 12.76 5.53 13.12
N ALA A 361 13.20 5.17 11.93
CA ALA A 361 12.38 5.13 10.73
C ALA A 361 12.43 3.71 10.19
N THR A 362 11.29 3.01 10.26
CA THR A 362 11.19 1.64 9.73
C THR A 362 11.44 1.65 8.23
N ARG A 363 11.84 0.49 7.71
CA ARG A 363 12.07 0.35 6.28
C ARG A 363 10.75 0.56 5.55
N TRP A 364 10.70 1.45 4.56
CA TRP A 364 9.46 1.79 3.84
C TRP A 364 8.26 2.15 4.74
N GLY A 365 8.53 2.63 5.94
CA GLY A 365 7.59 3.34 6.81
C GLY A 365 8.08 4.75 7.10
N ILE A 366 7.22 5.62 7.61
CA ILE A 366 7.46 7.06 7.60
C ILE A 366 7.49 7.62 9.03
N ASP A 367 8.61 8.28 9.36
CA ASP A 367 8.74 9.10 10.55
C ASP A 367 8.61 10.59 10.20
N TYR A 368 7.46 11.20 10.54
CA TYR A 368 7.18 12.61 10.25
C TYR A 368 7.63 13.54 11.39
N LEU A 369 8.41 14.56 11.02
CA LEU A 369 8.88 15.62 11.89
C LEU A 369 8.48 16.98 11.33
N ALA A 370 7.54 17.67 11.97
CA ALA A 370 7.18 19.04 11.62
C ALA A 370 8.16 20.04 12.23
N LEU A 371 8.64 20.98 11.42
CA LEU A 371 9.76 21.88 11.74
C LEU A 371 9.32 23.29 12.17
N GLY A 372 8.01 23.59 12.16
CA GLY A 372 7.50 24.92 12.44
C GLY A 372 7.65 25.90 11.26
N GLU A 373 7.70 27.20 11.54
CA GLU A 373 7.76 28.27 10.53
C GLU A 373 9.13 28.99 10.45
N THR A 374 10.18 28.35 10.98
CA THR A 374 11.51 28.96 11.04
C THR A 374 12.07 29.15 9.62
N PRO A 375 12.36 30.39 9.19
CA PRO A 375 12.97 30.65 7.90
C PRO A 375 14.41 30.16 7.89
N GLY A 376 14.77 29.40 6.85
CA GLY A 376 16.14 28.94 6.65
C GLY A 376 16.57 27.91 7.68
N LEU A 377 16.68 26.65 7.27
CA LEU A 377 17.06 25.57 8.18
C LEU A 377 18.27 24.82 7.67
N ALA A 378 19.14 24.44 8.61
CA ALA A 378 20.24 23.53 8.41
C ALA A 378 19.98 22.21 9.14
N PHE A 379 20.07 21.11 8.40
CA PHE A 379 19.87 19.76 8.89
C PHE A 379 21.18 18.98 8.77
N THR A 380 21.51 18.22 9.80
CA THR A 380 22.48 17.13 9.70
C THR A 380 21.77 15.84 10.05
N ILE A 381 21.80 14.88 9.12
CA ILE A 381 21.21 13.56 9.31
C ILE A 381 22.21 12.47 8.96
N GLN A 382 22.18 11.39 9.74
CA GLN A 382 23.07 10.25 9.57
C GLN A 382 22.39 8.97 10.06
N SER A 383 22.57 7.88 9.33
CA SER A 383 22.20 6.54 9.80
C SER A 383 23.05 6.10 10.99
N THR A 384 22.45 5.41 11.95
CA THR A 384 23.15 4.86 13.13
C THR A 384 23.62 3.40 12.93
N GLY A 385 23.37 2.82 11.76
CA GLY A 385 23.77 1.45 11.45
C GLY A 385 24.01 1.24 9.96
N ASP A 386 23.50 0.12 9.43
CA ASP A 386 23.72 -0.34 8.06
C ASP A 386 22.62 0.07 7.08
N ASN A 387 21.63 0.83 7.53
CA ASN A 387 20.51 1.26 6.70
C ASN A 387 20.83 2.54 5.92
N ASP A 388 20.49 2.52 4.63
CA ASP A 388 20.30 3.74 3.85
C ASP A 388 19.01 4.44 4.30
N LEU A 389 18.97 5.76 4.14
CA LEU A 389 17.82 6.60 4.47
C LEU A 389 17.32 7.32 3.22
N LEU A 390 16.01 7.54 3.16
CA LEU A 390 15.40 8.52 2.29
C LEU A 390 14.77 9.60 3.16
N VAL A 391 15.17 10.85 2.93
CA VAL A 391 14.62 12.03 3.60
C VAL A 391 13.86 12.83 2.59
N THR A 392 12.55 12.95 2.77
CA THR A 392 11.72 13.81 1.94
C THR A 392 11.49 15.12 2.68
N LEU A 393 11.96 16.23 2.10
CA LEU A 393 11.59 17.57 2.56
C LEU A 393 10.24 17.91 1.96
N ILE A 394 9.30 18.33 2.82
CA ILE A 394 7.93 18.64 2.45
C ILE A 394 7.63 20.10 2.78
N ALA A 395 7.03 20.78 1.81
CA ALA A 395 6.52 22.14 1.93
C ALA A 395 5.00 22.17 1.74
N ASP A 396 4.31 22.90 2.61
CA ASP A 396 2.84 23.03 2.67
C ASP A 396 2.35 24.46 2.38
N GLY A 397 3.23 25.33 1.85
CA GLY A 397 2.96 26.75 1.58
C GLY A 397 2.31 27.05 0.23
N GLU A 398 2.46 28.28 -0.28
CA GLU A 398 1.90 28.72 -1.58
C GLU A 398 2.42 27.90 -2.78
N HIS A 399 3.60 27.31 -2.64
CA HIS A 399 4.24 26.45 -3.63
C HIS A 399 4.62 25.12 -2.95
N PRO A 400 3.65 24.22 -2.75
CA PRO A 400 3.93 22.94 -2.10
C PRO A 400 4.81 22.09 -3.01
N PHE A 401 5.77 21.40 -2.41
CA PHE A 401 6.65 20.48 -3.10
C PHE A 401 7.12 19.38 -2.15
N ALA A 402 7.69 18.33 -2.74
CA ALA A 402 8.34 17.26 -2.03
C ALA A 402 9.68 16.95 -2.71
N ALA A 403 10.76 16.93 -1.93
CA ALA A 403 12.10 16.64 -2.43
C ALA A 403 12.67 15.41 -1.70
N PRO A 404 12.56 14.20 -2.28
CA PRO A 404 13.16 12.99 -1.74
C PRO A 404 14.68 12.98 -1.97
N ILE A 405 15.45 12.87 -0.88
CA ILE A 405 16.92 12.91 -0.89
C ILE A 405 17.47 11.62 -0.28
N PRO A 406 18.13 10.77 -1.08
CA PRO A 406 18.76 9.55 -0.60
C PRO A 406 20.03 9.85 0.20
N ILE A 407 20.29 9.04 1.22
CA ILE A 407 21.48 9.12 2.08
C ILE A 407 21.98 7.70 2.32
N SER A 408 23.21 7.43 1.87
CA SER A 408 23.81 6.11 2.06
C SER A 408 24.15 5.84 3.52
N ALA A 409 24.17 4.56 3.89
CA ALA A 409 24.56 4.10 5.22
C ALA A 409 25.93 4.67 5.62
N SER A 410 26.06 5.04 6.91
CA SER A 410 27.23 5.73 7.47
C SER A 410 27.52 7.15 6.93
N GLN A 411 26.88 7.60 5.86
CA GLN A 411 27.06 8.97 5.35
C GLN A 411 26.37 9.97 6.28
N ARG A 412 27.12 11.00 6.67
CA ARG A 412 26.57 12.20 7.30
C ARG A 412 26.21 13.18 6.19
N LYS A 413 24.93 13.43 5.95
CA LYS A 413 24.46 14.39 4.96
C LYS A 413 24.07 15.70 5.66
N ARG A 414 24.57 16.82 5.14
CA ARG A 414 24.07 18.16 5.45
C ARG A 414 23.06 18.54 4.37
N ILE A 415 21.93 19.10 4.80
CA ILE A 415 20.89 19.62 3.91
C ILE A 415 20.55 21.00 4.42
N HIS A 416 20.54 22.00 3.55
CA HIS A 416 20.11 23.35 3.90
C HIS A 416 18.89 23.74 3.08
N THR A 417 18.06 24.63 3.62
CA THR A 417 16.93 25.23 2.90
C THR A 417 17.02 26.72 3.07
N SER A 418 16.92 27.47 1.98
CA SER A 418 16.84 28.93 2.00
C SER A 418 15.36 29.35 2.14
N GLY A 419 15.05 30.45 2.83
CA GLY A 419 13.66 30.93 2.96
C GLY A 419 12.70 30.00 3.73
N ASN A 420 11.39 30.13 3.48
CA ASN A 420 10.32 29.41 4.21
C ASN A 420 9.90 28.11 3.49
N ILE A 421 10.90 27.34 3.07
CA ILE A 421 10.74 26.28 2.07
C ILE A 421 10.32 24.95 2.72
N ALA A 422 11.06 24.43 3.70
CA ALA A 422 10.72 23.13 4.30
C ALA A 422 10.00 23.27 5.64
N ARG A 423 8.82 22.67 5.73
CA ARG A 423 8.00 22.67 6.96
C ARG A 423 7.99 21.32 7.65
N THR A 424 8.35 20.25 6.94
CA THR A 424 8.31 18.88 7.47
C THR A 424 9.38 18.00 6.84
N LEU A 425 9.91 17.07 7.63
CA LEU A 425 10.72 15.95 7.15
C LEU A 425 9.90 14.67 7.25
N ALA A 426 9.88 13.89 6.19
CA ALA A 426 9.43 12.50 6.21
C ALA A 426 10.65 11.60 6.01
N ILE A 427 10.94 10.74 6.97
CA ILE A 427 12.17 9.94 6.98
C ILE A 427 11.79 8.46 6.97
N THR A 428 12.43 7.70 6.07
CA THR A 428 12.29 6.24 5.99
C THR A 428 13.67 5.59 5.87
N SER A 429 13.79 4.33 6.30
CA SER A 429 14.92 3.50 5.88
C SER A 429 14.59 2.84 4.55
N THR A 430 15.56 2.68 3.65
CA THR A 430 15.31 2.04 2.33
C THR A 430 16.01 0.69 2.20
N SER A 431 16.99 0.42 3.05
CA SER A 431 17.78 -0.82 3.05
C SER A 431 18.30 -1.14 4.46
N GLY A 432 19.11 -2.19 4.59
CA GLY A 432 19.76 -2.57 5.84
C GLY A 432 18.87 -3.31 6.83
N THR A 433 19.44 -3.60 8.00
CA THR A 433 18.78 -4.33 9.11
C THR A 433 18.50 -3.43 10.31
N THR A 434 19.18 -2.29 10.40
CA THR A 434 18.89 -1.25 11.39
C THR A 434 17.84 -0.26 10.89
N ILE A 435 17.28 0.53 11.81
CA ILE A 435 16.24 1.53 11.50
C ILE A 435 16.51 2.88 12.17
N GLY A 436 17.68 3.03 12.79
CA GLY A 436 17.99 4.19 13.63
C GLY A 436 18.71 5.28 12.85
N TYR A 437 18.42 6.54 13.16
CA TYR A 437 19.14 7.69 12.61
C TYR A 437 19.34 8.77 13.68
N THR A 438 20.34 9.63 13.47
CA THR A 438 20.52 10.88 14.23
C THR A 438 20.14 12.08 13.38
N LEU A 439 19.56 13.09 14.02
CA LEU A 439 19.16 14.34 13.41
C LEU A 439 19.60 15.52 14.28
N SER A 440 20.23 16.52 13.67
CA SER A 440 20.40 17.85 14.24
C SER A 440 19.76 18.87 13.31
N VAL A 441 19.04 19.83 13.89
CA VAL A 441 18.34 20.90 13.16
C VAL A 441 18.65 22.23 13.84
N SER A 442 19.09 23.21 13.07
CA SER A 442 19.30 24.58 13.51
C SER A 442 18.80 25.57 12.47
N GLU A 443 18.69 26.84 12.86
CA GLU A 443 18.59 27.94 11.89
C GLU A 443 19.82 27.91 10.96
N LEU A 444 19.58 28.21 9.68
CA LEU A 444 20.63 28.31 8.68
C LEU A 444 21.51 29.52 9.01
N ALA A 445 22.82 29.29 9.13
CA ALA A 445 23.77 30.38 9.31
C ALA A 445 23.79 31.27 8.06
N SER A 446 23.73 32.60 8.25
CA SER A 446 23.90 33.55 7.16
C SER A 446 25.37 33.68 6.74
N GLY A 447 25.62 33.87 5.45
CA GLY A 447 26.95 34.18 4.93
C GLY A 447 27.55 33.04 4.09
N PRO A 448 28.88 33.02 3.88
CA PRO A 448 29.51 32.13 2.92
C PRO A 448 29.31 30.64 3.23
N ALA A 449 29.09 30.27 4.48
CA ALA A 449 28.91 28.88 4.92
C ALA A 449 27.73 28.14 4.26
N THR A 450 26.80 28.86 3.62
CA THR A 450 25.73 28.24 2.84
C THR A 450 26.21 27.65 1.52
N SER A 451 27.42 27.99 1.07
CA SER A 451 28.03 27.53 -0.18
C SER A 451 29.12 26.45 0.00
N ASP A 452 29.40 26.04 1.25
CA ASP A 452 30.21 24.86 1.59
C ASP A 452 29.30 23.62 1.66
N PHE A 453 29.09 23.00 0.51
CA PHE A 453 28.12 21.93 0.30
C PHE A 453 28.63 20.56 0.76
N ASP A 454 29.94 20.33 0.69
CA ASP A 454 30.55 19.08 1.18
C ASP A 454 30.98 19.16 2.66
N GLY A 455 31.04 20.37 3.21
CA GLY A 455 31.26 20.62 4.62
C GLY A 455 32.72 20.53 5.05
N ASP A 456 33.67 20.64 4.11
CA ASP A 456 35.12 20.56 4.36
C ASP A 456 35.74 21.86 4.88
N GLY A 457 34.99 22.97 4.84
CA GLY A 457 35.39 24.28 5.34
C GLY A 457 36.04 25.21 4.31
N GLU A 458 36.20 24.78 3.06
CA GLU A 458 36.68 25.58 1.94
C GLU A 458 35.60 25.68 0.86
N ILE A 459 35.26 26.89 0.39
CA ILE A 459 34.28 27.04 -0.71
C ILE A 459 35.00 26.94 -2.04
N GLY A 460 35.07 25.73 -2.59
CA GLY A 460 36.03 25.36 -3.62
C GLY A 460 35.47 24.67 -4.85
N PHE A 461 36.37 24.01 -5.57
CA PHE A 461 36.01 23.31 -6.81
C PHE A 461 35.16 22.06 -6.55
N SER A 462 35.28 21.41 -5.39
CA SER A 462 34.42 20.30 -4.99
C SER A 462 32.97 20.76 -4.84
N ASP A 463 32.72 21.89 -4.18
CA ASP A 463 31.39 22.50 -4.08
C ASP A 463 30.82 22.88 -5.45
N PHE A 464 31.66 23.44 -6.32
CA PHE A 464 31.24 23.74 -7.69
C PHE A 464 30.78 22.49 -8.44
N LEU A 465 31.48 21.35 -8.29
CA LEU A 465 31.07 20.09 -8.91
C LEU A 465 29.75 19.59 -8.32
N ALA A 466 29.55 19.71 -7.00
CA ALA A 466 28.30 19.38 -6.35
C ALA A 466 27.14 20.24 -6.88
N PHE A 467 27.32 21.56 -6.91
CA PHE A 467 26.34 22.51 -7.46
C PHE A 467 26.01 22.22 -8.93
N ALA A 468 27.03 22.01 -9.76
CA ALA A 468 26.86 21.74 -11.18
C ALA A 468 26.04 20.47 -11.46
N SER A 469 26.11 19.47 -10.56
CA SER A 469 25.32 18.23 -10.67
C SER A 469 23.82 18.44 -10.43
N ALA A 470 23.45 19.50 -9.70
CA ALA A 470 22.07 19.87 -9.41
C ALA A 470 21.55 21.01 -10.29
N PHE A 471 22.41 21.63 -11.11
CA PHE A 471 22.03 22.78 -11.92
C PHE A 471 20.90 22.48 -12.90
N GLY A 472 19.92 23.37 -12.94
CA GLY A 472 18.73 23.27 -13.79
C GLY A 472 17.60 22.43 -13.19
N LYS A 473 17.78 21.84 -12.00
CA LYS A 473 16.73 21.11 -11.29
C LYS A 473 15.75 22.06 -10.63
N THR A 474 14.49 21.65 -10.57
CA THR A 474 13.40 22.32 -9.87
C THR A 474 12.78 21.39 -8.84
N ALA A 475 12.01 21.92 -7.89
CA ALA A 475 11.45 21.14 -6.78
C ALA A 475 10.53 19.96 -7.16
N GLY A 476 10.13 19.81 -8.44
CA GLY A 476 9.41 18.63 -8.94
C GLY A 476 10.29 17.60 -9.66
N ASP A 477 11.58 17.90 -9.89
CA ASP A 477 12.49 17.03 -10.62
C ASP A 477 13.16 16.00 -9.72
N VAL A 478 13.31 14.77 -10.23
CA VAL A 478 14.12 13.74 -9.57
C VAL A 478 15.55 14.26 -9.36
N GLY A 479 16.00 14.18 -8.11
CA GLY A 479 17.33 14.61 -7.68
C GLY A 479 17.45 16.11 -7.37
N PHE A 480 16.35 16.85 -7.27
CA PHE A 480 16.39 18.19 -6.68
C PHE A 480 16.82 18.12 -5.21
N ASP A 481 17.85 18.90 -4.86
CA ASP A 481 18.35 19.06 -3.50
C ASP A 481 18.33 20.58 -3.18
N PRO A 482 17.47 21.02 -2.24
CA PRO A 482 17.28 22.44 -1.92
C PRO A 482 18.53 23.08 -1.30
N THR A 483 19.56 22.29 -0.96
CA THR A 483 20.86 22.81 -0.51
C THR A 483 21.50 23.70 -1.58
N PHE A 484 21.22 23.44 -2.87
CA PHE A 484 21.77 24.20 -3.99
C PHE A 484 20.87 25.36 -4.43
N ASP A 485 19.67 25.49 -3.86
CA ASP A 485 18.75 26.61 -4.03
C ASP A 485 19.06 27.68 -2.96
N LEU A 486 19.98 28.58 -3.32
CA LEU A 486 20.58 29.57 -2.43
C LEU A 486 19.71 30.83 -2.31
N ASP A 487 18.84 31.12 -3.27
CA ASP A 487 17.89 32.23 -3.18
C ASP A 487 16.47 31.83 -2.74
N GLY A 488 16.18 30.52 -2.74
CA GLY A 488 14.94 29.95 -2.25
C GLY A 488 13.78 30.04 -3.22
N ASP A 489 14.03 30.10 -4.52
CA ASP A 489 13.00 30.18 -5.57
C ASP A 489 12.50 28.82 -6.07
N LEU A 490 12.94 27.72 -5.43
CA LEU A 490 12.64 26.31 -5.73
C LEU A 490 13.27 25.82 -7.04
N ARG A 491 14.33 26.47 -7.50
CA ARG A 491 15.05 26.14 -8.73
C ARG A 491 16.54 26.36 -8.52
N VAL A 492 17.36 25.43 -9.01
CA VAL A 492 18.82 25.61 -9.01
C VAL A 492 19.22 26.24 -10.33
N THR A 493 19.44 27.55 -10.35
CA THR A 493 19.64 28.33 -11.57
C THR A 493 20.89 29.19 -11.54
N PHE A 494 21.03 30.06 -12.55
CA PHE A 494 22.12 31.03 -12.62
C PHE A 494 22.06 32.05 -11.47
N SER A 495 20.89 32.29 -10.88
CA SER A 495 20.75 33.17 -9.71
C SER A 495 21.53 32.61 -8.52
N ASP A 496 21.34 31.32 -8.22
CA ASP A 496 22.08 30.59 -7.18
C ASP A 496 23.57 30.54 -7.47
N PHE A 497 23.94 30.31 -8.74
CA PHE A 497 25.33 30.31 -9.15
C PHE A 497 26.02 31.66 -8.85
N LEU A 498 25.32 32.79 -9.02
CA LEU A 498 25.87 34.10 -8.68
C LEU A 498 26.08 34.27 -7.18
N ILE A 499 25.22 33.67 -6.34
CA ILE A 499 25.40 33.65 -4.88
C ILE A 499 26.60 32.78 -4.52
N PHE A 500 26.69 31.57 -5.09
CA PHE A 500 27.83 30.67 -4.89
C PHE A 500 29.17 31.33 -5.25
N VAL A 501 29.27 31.97 -6.43
CA VAL A 501 30.50 32.61 -6.90
C VAL A 501 30.93 33.79 -6.02
N GLN A 502 29.99 34.49 -5.38
CA GLN A 502 30.34 35.56 -4.44
C GLN A 502 31.08 35.04 -3.20
N ASN A 503 30.85 33.78 -2.85
CA ASN A 503 31.46 33.11 -1.70
C ASN A 503 32.68 32.27 -2.07
N PHE A 504 32.94 32.04 -3.37
CA PHE A 504 33.99 31.15 -3.84
C PHE A 504 35.39 31.60 -3.39
N GLY A 505 36.15 30.67 -2.81
CA GLY A 505 37.49 30.90 -2.26
C GLY A 505 37.51 31.54 -0.87
N ALA A 506 36.38 31.59 -0.16
CA ALA A 506 36.36 31.95 1.25
C ALA A 506 36.66 30.73 2.14
N ASP A 507 37.35 30.99 3.26
CA ASP A 507 37.61 30.03 4.34
C ASP A 507 36.58 30.24 5.48
N LEU A 508 36.06 29.15 6.08
CA LEU A 508 34.97 29.18 7.06
C LEU A 508 35.37 28.95 8.53
#